data_AF-G4QAD2-F1
#
_entry.id   AF-G4QAD2-F1
#
_cell.length_a   1.000
_cell.length_b   1.000
_cell.length_c   1.000
_cell.angle_alpha   90.00
_cell.angle_beta   90.00
_cell.angle_gamma   90.00
#
_symmetry.space_group_name_H-M   'P 1'
#
loop_
_entity.id
_entity.type
_entity.pdbx_description
1 polymer ?
#
loop_
_entity_poly.entity_id
_entity_poly.type
_entity_poly.pdbx_seq_one_letter_code
_entity_poly.pdbx_strand_id
1 'polypeptide(L)'
;MLGFMAPPLTPTINFFVLAEEPMAICPFCSTDADWPDNIIVVKLDKPVVALPFDRPITVEGTLEIGSEVDVETGFVSQVRIRAKKIRE
;
A
#
# COMPACT_ATOMS: atom_id res chain seq x y z
N MET A 1 2.88 -9.11 -7.38
CA MET A 1 1.58 -8.44 -7.60
C MET A 1 1.80 -7.24 -8.51
N LEU A 2 0.85 -6.94 -9.38
CA LEU A 2 0.83 -5.77 -10.27
C LEU A 2 -0.35 -4.88 -9.87
N GLY A 3 -0.17 -3.56 -9.86
CA GLY A 3 -1.24 -2.61 -9.60
C GLY A 3 -0.75 -1.17 -9.70
N PHE A 4 -1.51 -0.23 -9.19
CA PHE A 4 -1.21 1.20 -9.17
C PHE A 4 -1.03 1.66 -7.73
N MET A 5 -0.03 2.50 -7.49
CA MET A 5 0.15 3.09 -6.18
C MET A 5 -0.88 4.20 -5.98
N ALA A 6 -1.65 4.12 -4.89
CA ALA A 6 -2.51 5.23 -4.49
C ALA A 6 -1.66 6.48 -4.15
N PRO A 7 -2.09 7.69 -4.54
CA PRO A 7 -1.35 8.91 -4.25
C PRO A 7 -1.05 9.05 -2.74
N PRO A 8 0.23 9.20 -2.34
CA PRO A 8 0.61 9.19 -0.94
C PRO A 8 0.27 10.51 -0.24
N LEU A 9 -0.02 10.43 1.07
CA LEU A 9 -0.30 11.60 1.91
C LEU A 9 0.99 12.33 2.35
N THR A 10 2.14 11.66 2.31
CA THR A 10 3.45 12.19 2.73
C THR A 10 4.54 11.84 1.70
N PRO A 11 5.62 12.65 1.61
CA PRO A 11 6.72 12.38 0.67
C PRO A 11 7.65 11.24 1.13
N THR A 12 7.69 10.95 2.43
CA THR A 12 8.47 9.81 2.97
C THR A 12 7.50 8.69 3.29
N ILE A 13 7.70 7.55 2.64
CA ILE A 13 6.71 6.48 2.59
C ILE A 13 7.33 5.22 3.17
N ASN A 14 6.88 4.81 4.36
CA ASN A 14 7.23 3.54 4.99
C ASN A 14 6.32 2.39 4.49
N PHE A 15 5.14 2.74 3.96
CA PHE A 15 4.24 1.84 3.27
C PHE A 15 3.38 2.60 2.26
N PHE A 16 2.91 1.94 1.21
CA PHE A 16 1.92 2.51 0.30
C PHE A 16 0.78 1.51 0.02
N VAL A 17 -0.32 2.02 -0.52
CA VAL A 17 -1.45 1.19 -0.95
C VAL A 17 -1.30 0.89 -2.44
N LEU A 18 -1.29 -0.40 -2.80
CA LEU A 18 -1.34 -0.88 -4.18
C LEU A 18 -2.79 -1.26 -4.49
N ALA A 19 -3.40 -0.55 -5.43
CA ALA A 19 -4.75 -0.77 -5.91
C ALA A 19 -4.73 -1.49 -7.27
N GLU A 20 -5.81 -2.20 -7.60
CA GLU A 20 -5.95 -2.83 -8.92
C GLU A 20 -6.05 -1.80 -10.06
N GLU A 21 -6.70 -0.67 -9.82
CA GLU A 21 -6.91 0.43 -10.78
C GLU A 21 -6.34 1.76 -10.25
N PRO A 22 -6.01 2.73 -11.13
CA PRO A 22 -5.56 4.05 -10.70
C PRO A 22 -6.61 4.77 -9.85
N MET A 23 -6.21 5.27 -8.68
CA MET A 23 -7.09 6.00 -7.77
C MET A 23 -6.70 7.47 -7.67
N ALA A 24 -7.69 8.36 -7.56
CA ALA A 24 -7.45 9.78 -7.34
C ALA A 24 -7.13 10.11 -5.87
N ILE A 25 -7.62 9.28 -4.93
CA ILE A 25 -7.49 9.48 -3.49
C ILE A 25 -7.25 8.10 -2.83
N CYS A 26 -6.35 8.04 -1.85
CA CYS A 26 -6.16 6.85 -1.03
C CYS A 26 -7.40 6.60 -0.16
N PRO A 27 -8.03 5.40 -0.20
CA PRO A 27 -9.10 5.05 0.72
C PRO A 27 -8.51 4.88 2.12
N PHE A 28 -8.60 5.92 2.94
CA PHE A 28 -8.17 5.83 4.34
C PHE A 28 -9.16 4.96 5.10
N CYS A 29 -8.74 3.75 5.45
CA CYS A 29 -9.58 2.78 6.13
C CYS A 29 -9.43 2.96 7.65
N SER A 30 -10.46 3.49 8.30
CA SER A 30 -10.50 3.66 9.76
C SER A 30 -10.84 2.37 10.52
N THR A 31 -11.49 1.42 9.85
CA THR A 31 -11.88 0.13 10.43
C THR A 31 -11.74 -1.00 9.41
N ASP A 32 -11.75 -2.25 9.89
CA ASP A 32 -11.75 -3.45 9.04
C ASP A 32 -12.91 -3.47 8.04
N ALA A 33 -14.07 -2.94 8.42
CA ALA A 33 -15.27 -2.90 7.59
C ALA A 33 -15.16 -1.88 6.44
N ASP A 34 -14.27 -0.90 6.57
CA ASP A 34 -14.01 0.12 5.56
C ASP A 34 -12.98 -0.35 4.51
N TRP A 35 -12.39 -1.55 4.68
CA TRP A 35 -11.32 -2.08 3.84
C TRP A 35 -11.83 -2.53 2.45
N PRO A 36 -11.38 -1.91 1.34
CA PRO A 36 -11.70 -2.36 -0.01
C PRO A 36 -11.05 -3.71 -0.32
N ASP A 37 -11.75 -4.56 -1.06
CA ASP A 37 -11.26 -5.87 -1.49
C ASP A 37 -10.25 -5.81 -2.65
N ASN A 38 -10.12 -4.64 -3.29
CA ASN A 38 -9.25 -4.39 -4.44
C ASN A 38 -7.95 -3.65 -4.10
N ILE A 39 -7.55 -3.62 -2.82
CA ILE A 39 -6.30 -3.00 -2.38
C ILE A 39 -5.44 -3.93 -1.52
N ILE A 40 -4.12 -3.73 -1.59
CA ILE A 40 -3.12 -4.37 -0.73
C ILE A 40 -2.13 -3.33 -0.23
N VAL A 41 -1.76 -3.40 1.05
CA VAL A 41 -0.71 -2.54 1.61
C VAL A 41 0.67 -3.12 1.35
N VAL A 42 1.57 -2.30 0.84
CA VAL A 42 2.95 -2.68 0.60
C VAL A 42 3.82 -2.04 1.66
N LYS A 43 4.39 -2.87 2.54
CA LYS A 43 5.35 -2.45 3.56
C LYS A 43 6.77 -2.45 3.00
N LEU A 44 7.52 -1.41 3.31
CA LEU A 44 8.86 -1.19 2.81
C LEU A 44 9.89 -1.36 3.93
N ASP A 45 10.98 -2.08 3.65
CA ASP A 45 12.09 -2.19 4.61
C ASP A 45 12.91 -0.89 4.68
N LYS A 46 12.86 -0.05 3.65
CA LYS A 46 13.51 1.27 3.59
C LYS A 46 12.55 2.30 3.00
N PRO A 47 12.51 3.53 3.53
CA PRO A 47 11.66 4.57 2.98
C PRO A 47 12.03 4.87 1.52
N VAL A 48 11.03 4.99 0.65
CA VAL A 48 11.20 5.55 -0.71
C VAL A 48 10.57 6.93 -0.78
N VAL A 49 11.22 7.82 -1.54
CA VAL A 49 10.89 9.26 -1.57
C VAL A 49 9.89 9.60 -2.67
N ALA A 50 9.77 8.77 -3.70
CA ALA A 50 8.75 8.92 -4.74
C ALA A 50 8.74 7.67 -5.61
N LEU A 51 7.59 7.02 -5.73
CA LEU A 51 7.30 6.10 -6.82
C LEU A 51 6.24 6.78 -7.72
N PRO A 52 6.30 6.62 -9.05
CA PRO A 52 5.26 7.12 -9.94
C PRO A 52 3.94 6.42 -9.61
N PHE A 53 2.95 7.19 -9.18
CA PHE A 53 1.62 6.70 -8.82
C PHE A 53 0.72 6.47 -10.06
N ASP A 54 1.11 7.02 -11.21
CA ASP A 54 0.37 6.96 -12.48
C ASP A 54 0.82 5.80 -13.38
N ARG A 55 1.73 4.95 -12.90
CA ARG A 55 2.26 3.80 -13.65
C ARG A 55 2.03 2.48 -12.92
N PRO A 56 1.94 1.37 -13.67
CA PRO A 56 1.85 0.05 -13.06
C PRO A 56 3.12 -0.28 -12.27
N ILE A 57 2.97 -0.65 -11.01
CA ILE A 57 4.04 -1.08 -10.13
C ILE A 57 3.91 -2.59 -9.90
N THR A 58 5.03 -3.30 -10.08
CA THR A 58 5.16 -4.71 -9.72
C THR A 58 5.88 -4.84 -8.38
N VAL A 59 5.24 -5.50 -7.42
CA VAL A 59 5.79 -5.77 -6.08
C VAL A 59 5.95 -7.27 -5.88
N GLU A 60 7.14 -7.68 -5.46
CA GLU A 60 7.46 -9.04 -5.03
C GLU A 60 7.86 -9.01 -3.56
N GLY A 61 7.33 -9.95 -2.77
CA GLY A 61 7.52 -9.93 -1.33
C GLY A 61 6.83 -11.09 -0.62
N THR A 62 6.75 -11.00 0.70
CA THR A 62 6.01 -11.96 1.53
C THR A 62 4.60 -11.46 1.74
N LEU A 63 3.59 -12.29 1.44
CA LEU A 63 2.18 -11.99 1.71
C LEU A 63 1.88 -12.20 3.20
N GLU A 64 1.28 -11.21 3.84
CA GLU A 64 0.82 -11.22 5.22
C GLU A 64 -0.70 -10.97 5.21
N ILE A 65 -1.47 -11.82 5.89
CA ILE A 65 -2.94 -11.76 5.94
C ILE A 65 -3.38 -11.63 7.40
N GLY A 66 -4.39 -10.79 7.64
CA GLY A 66 -5.00 -10.55 8.94
C GLY A 66 -5.03 -9.06 9.28
N SER A 67 -5.99 -8.66 10.12
CA SER A 67 -6.11 -7.26 10.57
C SER A 67 -4.85 -6.83 11.33
N GLU A 68 -4.28 -5.70 10.93
CA GLU A 68 -3.19 -5.02 11.60
C GLU A 68 -3.41 -3.51 11.53
N VAL A 69 -3.21 -2.83 12.66
CA VAL A 69 -3.29 -1.37 12.76
C VAL A 69 -1.88 -0.80 12.84
N ASP A 70 -1.55 0.11 11.93
CA ASP A 70 -0.31 0.86 11.97
C ASP A 70 -0.34 1.84 13.15
N VAL A 71 0.65 1.74 14.05
CA VAL A 71 0.66 2.51 15.31
C VAL A 71 0.92 4.00 15.09
N GLU A 72 1.61 4.36 13.99
CA GLU A 72 1.97 5.75 13.70
C GLU A 72 0.80 6.51 13.07
N THR A 73 0.10 5.87 12.13
CA THR A 73 -0.95 6.52 11.31
C THR A 73 -2.36 6.13 11.72
N GLY A 74 -2.54 5.04 12.48
CA GLY A 74 -3.84 4.46 12.78
C GLY A 74 -4.47 3.72 11.58
N PHE A 75 -3.73 3.56 10.48
CA PHE A 75 -4.24 2.91 9.26
C PHE A 75 -4.44 1.41 9.50
N VAL A 76 -5.67 0.94 9.25
CA VAL A 76 -6.04 -0.47 9.38
C VAL A 76 -5.74 -1.19 8.08
N SER A 77 -5.18 -2.41 8.12
CA SER A 77 -4.89 -3.21 6.94
C SER A 77 -5.27 -4.67 7.12
N GLN A 78 -5.86 -5.30 6.09
CA GLN A 78 -6.24 -6.72 6.10
C GLN A 78 -5.24 -7.60 5.36
N VAL A 79 -4.70 -7.10 4.26
CA VAL A 79 -3.73 -7.82 3.42
C VAL A 79 -2.55 -6.92 3.14
N ARG A 80 -1.36 -7.47 3.34
CA ARG A 80 -0.10 -6.76 3.18
C ARG A 80 0.90 -7.58 2.37
N ILE A 81 1.81 -6.90 1.69
CA ILE A 81 3.03 -7.48 1.14
C ILE A 81 4.23 -6.78 1.79
N ARG A 82 5.09 -7.54 2.44
CA ARG A 82 6.41 -7.05 2.84
C ARG A 82 7.33 -7.11 1.63
N ALA A 83 7.59 -5.95 1.02
CA ALA A 83 8.29 -5.85 -0.25
C ALA A 83 9.76 -6.26 -0.13
N LYS A 84 10.18 -7.19 -1.01
CA LYS A 84 11.59 -7.52 -1.26
C LYS A 84 12.10 -6.84 -2.53
N LYS A 85 11.23 -6.66 -3.52
CA LYS A 85 11.55 -6.04 -4.80
C LYS A 85 10.36 -5.25 -5.34
N ILE A 86 10.66 -4.08 -5.91
CA ILE A 86 9.68 -3.19 -6.53
C ILE A 86 10.21 -2.81 -7.92
N ARG A 87 9.33 -2.81 -8.92
CA ARG A 87 9.62 -2.42 -10.31
C ARG A 87 8.47 -1.55 -10.84
N GLU A 88 8.79 -0.60 -11.70
CA GLU A 88 7.89 0.37 -12.36
C GLU A 88 7.91 0.23 -13.88
#